data_AF-A0AAD8ISF3-F1
#
_entry.id   AF-A0AAD8ISF3-F1
#
_cell.length_a   1.000
_cell.length_b   1.000
_cell.length_c   1.000
_cell.angle_alpha   90.00
_cell.angle_beta   90.00
_cell.angle_gamma   90.00
#
_symmetry.space_group_name_H-M   'P 1'
#
loop_
_entity.id
_entity.type
_entity.pdbx_description
1 polymer ?
#
loop_
_entity_poly.entity_id
_entity_poly.type
_entity_poly.pdbx_seq_one_letter_code
_entity_poly.pdbx_strand_id
1 'polypeptide(L)'
;MVRGATNWHDATRNAIQSALRAATILQKLTPRLDQALEGVDQATKADTVATCKDTFDGAVDNMKQALVYFDTNDIGGLNTYLSAAVGIDDCTDAMKQAGAAFPPAVAKISNNLAMQVSNCLAVTQQT
;
A
#
# COMPACT_ATOMS: atom_id res chain seq x y z
N MET A 1 -9.97 -19.82 6.38
CA MET A 1 -8.55 -20.16 6.12
C MET A 1 -8.16 -19.61 4.76
N VAL A 2 -7.09 -18.82 4.68
CA VAL A 2 -6.62 -18.22 3.41
C VAL A 2 -5.83 -19.28 2.63
N ARG A 3 -6.14 -19.45 1.34
CA ARG A 3 -5.49 -20.33 0.34
C ARG A 3 -4.35 -21.22 0.87
N GLY A 4 -4.68 -22.45 1.27
CA GLY A 4 -3.68 -23.50 1.55
C GLY A 4 -2.85 -23.34 2.83
N ALA A 5 -3.11 -22.33 3.66
CA ALA A 5 -2.41 -22.19 4.94
C ALA A 5 -2.77 -23.35 5.90
N THR A 6 -1.75 -24.03 6.43
CA THR A 6 -1.91 -25.11 7.41
C THR A 6 -1.63 -24.67 8.85
N ASN A 7 -1.03 -23.50 9.02
CA ASN A 7 -0.69 -22.88 10.30
C ASN A 7 -0.76 -21.34 10.22
N TRP A 8 -0.63 -20.67 11.36
CA TRP A 8 -0.70 -19.20 11.46
C TRP A 8 0.42 -18.50 10.68
N HIS A 9 1.61 -19.10 10.60
CA HIS A 9 2.74 -18.54 9.85
C HIS A 9 2.43 -18.48 8.35
N ASP A 10 1.91 -19.55 7.76
CA ASP A 10 1.48 -19.56 6.35
C ASP A 10 0.36 -18.55 6.08
N ALA A 11 -0.58 -18.41 7.02
CA ALA A 11 -1.68 -17.46 6.91
C ALA A 11 -1.17 -16.00 6.90
N THR A 12 -0.23 -15.67 7.80
CA THR A 12 0.40 -14.34 7.87
C THR A 12 1.24 -14.06 6.61
N ARG A 13 2.05 -15.02 6.16
CA ARG A 13 2.80 -14.92 4.89
C ARG A 13 1.87 -14.61 3.71
N ASN A 14 0.79 -15.38 3.58
CA ASN A 14 -0.19 -15.21 2.52
C ASN A 14 -0.87 -13.83 2.55
N ALA A 15 -1.13 -13.30 3.74
CA ALA A 15 -1.68 -11.96 3.94
C ALA A 15 -0.67 -10.87 3.51
N ILE A 16 0.59 -10.95 3.96
CA ILE A 16 1.66 -10.02 3.56
C ILE A 16 1.85 -10.04 2.03
N GLN A 17 1.90 -11.22 1.42
CA GLN A 17 2.01 -11.35 -0.04
C GLN A 17 0.78 -10.80 -0.78
N SER A 18 -0.41 -10.94 -0.20
CA SER A 18 -1.62 -10.34 -0.77
C SER A 18 -1.55 -8.81 -0.74
N ALA A 19 -1.06 -8.25 0.37
CA ALA A 19 -0.88 -6.81 0.52
C ALA A 19 0.18 -6.29 -0.46
N LEU A 20 1.30 -7.01 -0.60
CA LEU A 20 2.32 -6.69 -1.62
C LEU A 20 1.74 -6.68 -3.04
N ARG A 21 0.85 -7.62 -3.38
CA ARG A 21 0.16 -7.61 -4.68
C ARG A 21 -0.73 -6.38 -4.84
N ALA A 22 -1.47 -5.97 -3.80
CA ALA A 22 -2.30 -4.77 -3.84
C ALA A 22 -1.43 -3.50 -4.04
N ALA A 23 -0.34 -3.36 -3.29
CA ALA A 23 0.62 -2.27 -3.44
C ALA A 23 1.21 -2.22 -4.86
N THR A 24 1.59 -3.39 -5.41
CA THR A 24 2.12 -3.50 -6.77
C THR A 24 1.09 -3.08 -7.83
N ILE A 25 -0.21 -3.35 -7.59
CA ILE A 25 -1.26 -2.89 -8.50
C ILE A 25 -1.40 -1.36 -8.42
N LEU A 26 -1.35 -0.76 -7.23
CA LEU A 26 -1.38 0.70 -7.06
C LEU A 26 -0.22 1.37 -7.82
N GLN A 27 1.00 0.88 -7.64
CA GLN A 27 2.18 1.35 -8.38
C GLN A 27 1.97 1.31 -9.91
N LYS A 28 1.34 0.25 -10.43
CA LYS A 28 1.05 0.13 -11.86
C LYS A 28 -0.08 1.04 -12.34
N LEU A 29 -0.91 1.54 -11.43
CA LEU A 29 -1.99 2.46 -11.73
C LEU A 29 -1.56 3.93 -11.67
N THR A 30 -0.38 4.26 -11.13
CA THR A 30 0.14 5.63 -11.08
C THR A 30 0.07 6.37 -12.42
N PRO A 31 0.43 5.78 -13.58
CA PRO A 31 0.34 6.47 -14.87
C PRO A 31 -1.10 6.81 -15.29
N ARG A 32 -2.11 6.21 -14.65
CA ARG A 32 -3.53 6.49 -14.94
C ARG A 32 -4.07 7.67 -14.13
N LEU A 33 -3.31 8.18 -13.17
CA LEU A 33 -3.70 9.36 -12.38
C LEU A 33 -3.72 10.63 -13.23
N ASP A 34 -2.96 10.67 -14.33
CA ASP A 34 -2.94 11.81 -15.27
C ASP A 34 -4.32 12.19 -15.81
N GLN A 35 -5.19 11.18 -16.03
CA GLN A 35 -6.57 11.37 -16.50
C GLN A 35 -7.45 12.00 -15.41
N ALA A 36 -7.21 11.66 -14.15
CA ALA A 36 -7.94 12.25 -13.03
C ALA A 36 -7.52 13.70 -12.73
N LEU A 37 -6.38 14.13 -13.29
CA LEU A 37 -5.85 15.48 -13.20
C LEU A 37 -6.10 16.29 -14.48
N GLU A 38 -7.07 15.91 -15.31
CA GLU A 38 -7.50 16.73 -16.44
C GLU A 38 -7.99 18.10 -15.96
N GLY A 39 -7.49 19.17 -16.58
CA GLY A 39 -7.80 20.56 -16.19
C GLY A 39 -6.93 21.13 -15.07
N VAL A 40 -6.07 20.33 -14.43
CA VAL A 40 -5.02 20.81 -13.51
C VAL A 40 -3.83 21.31 -14.33
N ASP A 41 -3.17 22.37 -13.88
CA ASP A 41 -1.96 22.88 -14.53
C ASP A 41 -0.83 21.82 -14.51
N GLN A 42 0.07 21.93 -15.49
CA GLN A 42 1.08 20.89 -15.71
C GLN A 42 2.06 20.71 -14.53
N ALA A 43 2.37 21.78 -13.79
CA ALA A 43 3.30 21.72 -12.67
C ALA A 43 2.64 20.99 -11.49
N THR A 44 1.44 21.43 -11.08
CA THR A 44 0.67 20.77 -10.02
C THR A 44 0.37 19.31 -10.36
N LYS A 45 0.06 19.01 -11.64
CA LYS A 45 -0.12 17.63 -12.12
C LYS A 45 1.14 16.79 -11.90
N ALA A 46 2.30 17.28 -12.35
CA ALA A 46 3.55 16.55 -12.25
C ALA A 46 3.92 16.27 -10.78
N ASP A 47 3.79 17.26 -9.90
CA ASP A 47 4.08 17.13 -8.47
C ASP A 47 3.12 16.15 -7.78
N THR A 48 1.84 16.18 -8.15
CA THR A 48 0.82 15.26 -7.62
C THR A 48 1.11 13.81 -8.04
N VAL A 49 1.42 13.59 -9.32
CA VAL A 49 1.76 12.26 -9.83
C VAL A 49 3.07 11.75 -9.22
N ALA A 50 4.07 12.61 -9.04
CA ALA A 50 5.31 12.27 -8.37
C ALA A 50 5.07 11.84 -6.91
N THR A 51 4.25 12.60 -6.18
CA THR A 51 3.89 12.26 -4.79
C THR A 51 3.19 10.90 -4.74
N CYS A 52 2.19 10.69 -5.59
CA CYS A 52 1.51 9.40 -5.68
C CYS A 52 2.42 8.23 -6.07
N LYS A 53 3.38 8.49 -6.96
CA LYS A 53 4.40 7.50 -7.34
C LYS A 53 5.24 7.12 -6.14
N ASP A 54 5.80 8.10 -5.43
CA ASP A 54 6.67 7.88 -4.28
C ASP A 54 5.92 7.16 -3.15
N THR A 55 4.66 7.54 -2.91
CA THR A 55 3.79 6.85 -1.96
C THR A 55 3.59 5.37 -2.31
N PHE A 56 3.25 5.04 -3.56
CA PHE A 56 3.00 3.64 -3.94
C PHE A 56 4.29 2.82 -4.07
N ASP A 57 5.39 3.43 -4.53
CA ASP A 57 6.71 2.79 -4.58
C ASP A 57 7.18 2.48 -3.14
N GLY A 58 7.03 3.44 -2.22
CA GLY A 58 7.31 3.26 -0.80
C GLY A 58 6.45 2.16 -0.16
N ALA A 59 5.14 2.10 -0.46
CA ALA A 59 4.27 1.02 0.02
C ALA A 59 4.73 -0.36 -0.48
N VAL A 60 5.14 -0.48 -1.75
CA VAL A 60 5.67 -1.73 -2.29
C VAL A 60 6.94 -2.15 -1.57
N ASP A 61 7.89 -1.24 -1.38
CA ASP A 61 9.16 -1.55 -0.74
C ASP A 61 9.00 -1.87 0.75
N ASN A 62 8.11 -1.16 1.44
CA ASN A 62 7.75 -1.47 2.82
C ASN A 62 7.15 -2.87 2.94
N MET A 63 6.25 -3.26 2.03
CA MET A 63 5.68 -4.61 2.03
C MET A 63 6.70 -5.70 1.71
N LYS A 64 7.70 -5.44 0.85
CA LYS A 64 8.82 -6.37 0.62
C LYS A 64 9.65 -6.55 1.88
N GLN A 65 10.00 -5.46 2.56
CA GLN A 65 10.78 -5.53 3.79
C GLN A 65 10.02 -6.19 4.93
N ALA A 66 8.71 -5.92 5.07
CA ALA A 66 7.85 -6.64 5.99
C ALA A 66 7.93 -8.16 5.77
N LEU A 67 7.90 -8.63 4.50
CA LEU A 67 8.05 -10.05 4.20
C LEU A 67 9.42 -10.60 4.60
N VAL A 68 10.50 -9.84 4.40
CA VAL A 68 11.85 -10.23 4.84
C VAL A 68 11.90 -10.37 6.35
N TYR A 69 11.42 -9.38 7.11
CA TYR A 69 11.42 -9.43 8.57
C TYR A 69 10.53 -10.54 9.13
N PHE A 70 9.40 -10.82 8.48
CA PHE A 70 8.57 -11.97 8.80
C PHE A 70 9.35 -13.29 8.62
N ASP A 71 10.10 -13.43 7.53
CA ASP A 71 10.89 -14.63 7.23
C ASP A 71 12.06 -14.82 8.20
N THR A 72 12.61 -13.73 8.75
CA THR A 72 13.67 -13.75 9.75
C THR A 72 13.16 -13.74 11.20
N ASN A 73 11.83 -13.83 11.42
CA ASN A 73 11.17 -13.75 12.72
C ASN A 73 11.46 -12.46 13.52
N ASP A 74 11.75 -11.36 12.85
CA ASP A 74 11.91 -10.04 13.47
C ASP A 74 10.56 -9.31 13.49
N ILE A 75 9.81 -9.51 14.56
CA ILE A 75 8.47 -8.91 14.72
C ILE A 75 8.54 -7.38 14.86
N GLY A 76 9.64 -6.85 15.40
CA GLY A 76 9.85 -5.41 15.50
C GLY A 76 9.96 -4.77 14.12
N GLY A 77 10.86 -5.29 13.29
CA GLY A 77 11.02 -4.85 11.89
C GLY A 77 9.73 -5.05 11.08
N LEU A 78 9.08 -6.20 11.24
CA LEU A 78 7.79 -6.48 10.59
C LEU A 78 6.73 -5.41 10.91
N ASN A 79 6.53 -5.09 12.19
CA ASN A 79 5.53 -4.13 12.62
C ASN A 79 5.85 -2.70 12.14
N THR A 80 7.13 -2.31 12.16
CA THR A 80 7.57 -1.00 11.64
C THR A 80 7.22 -0.85 10.16
N TYR A 81 7.57 -1.84 9.34
CA TYR A 81 7.37 -1.74 7.90
C TYR A 81 5.91 -1.97 7.48
N LEU A 82 5.15 -2.80 8.20
CA LEU A 82 3.70 -2.86 8.02
C LEU A 82 3.05 -1.51 8.32
N SER A 83 3.41 -0.86 9.43
CA SER A 83 2.83 0.45 9.79
C SER A 83 3.16 1.52 8.74
N ALA A 84 4.38 1.51 8.20
CA ALA A 84 4.78 2.43 7.13
C ALA A 84 4.04 2.18 5.80
N ALA A 85 3.59 0.95 5.52
CA ALA A 85 2.83 0.63 4.31
C ALA A 85 1.39 1.19 4.31
N VAL A 86 0.91 1.74 5.45
CA VAL A 86 -0.41 2.38 5.57
C VAL A 86 -0.41 3.83 5.06
N GLY A 87 0.75 4.45 4.85
CA GLY A 87 0.91 5.84 4.40
C GLY A 87 0.46 6.13 2.96
N ILE A 88 -0.61 5.50 2.49
CA ILE A 88 -1.18 5.66 1.14
C ILE A 88 -1.97 6.97 1.03
N ASP A 89 -2.35 7.56 2.17
CA ASP A 89 -3.17 8.76 2.24
C ASP A 89 -2.47 9.98 1.65
N ASP A 90 -1.13 10.02 1.63
CA ASP A 90 -0.34 11.10 1.02
C ASP A 90 -0.73 11.35 -0.46
N CYS A 91 -0.98 10.28 -1.23
CA CYS A 91 -1.44 10.39 -2.61
C CYS A 91 -2.89 10.91 -2.70
N THR A 92 -3.75 10.48 -1.78
CA THR A 92 -5.14 10.95 -1.71
C THR A 92 -5.18 12.44 -1.39
N ASP A 93 -4.34 12.87 -0.44
CA ASP A 93 -4.23 14.27 -0.02
C ASP A 93 -3.62 15.14 -1.13
N ALA A 94 -2.59 14.68 -1.84
CA ALA A 94 -2.03 15.38 -2.98
C ALA A 94 -3.07 15.61 -4.09
N MET A 95 -3.85 14.57 -4.42
CA MET A 95 -4.92 14.68 -5.41
C MET A 95 -6.00 15.69 -4.98
N LYS A 96 -6.37 15.69 -3.70
CA LYS A 96 -7.33 16.65 -3.14
C LYS A 96 -6.80 18.08 -3.16
N GLN A 97 -5.52 18.27 -2.86
CA GLN A 97 -4.85 19.58 -2.91
C GLN A 97 -4.78 20.13 -4.35
N ALA A 98 -4.61 19.24 -5.34
CA ALA A 98 -4.69 19.57 -6.76
C ALA A 98 -6.11 19.87 -7.26
N GLY A 99 -7.14 19.76 -6.40
CA GLY A 99 -8.54 19.95 -6.79
C GLY A 99 -9.14 18.79 -7.58
N ALA A 100 -8.47 17.63 -7.58
CA ALA A 100 -8.89 16.44 -8.31
C ALA A 100 -9.54 15.39 -7.40
N ALA A 101 -10.46 14.62 -7.97
CA ALA A 101 -11.06 13.49 -7.27
C ALA A 101 -10.12 12.28 -7.29
N PHE A 102 -10.01 11.59 -6.15
CA PHE A 102 -9.24 10.36 -6.10
C PHE A 102 -9.96 9.24 -6.87
N PRO A 103 -9.30 8.54 -7.81
CA PRO A 103 -10.00 7.57 -8.66
C PRO A 103 -10.60 6.42 -7.85
N PRO A 104 -11.88 6.05 -8.04
CA PRO A 104 -12.54 5.00 -7.24
C PRO A 104 -11.84 3.64 -7.28
N ALA A 105 -11.24 3.29 -8.42
CA ALA A 105 -10.48 2.05 -8.57
C ALA A 105 -9.21 2.04 -7.70
N VAL A 106 -8.52 3.18 -7.61
CA VAL A 106 -7.31 3.34 -6.78
C VAL A 106 -7.72 3.33 -5.31
N ALA A 107 -8.75 4.12 -4.94
CA ALA A 107 -9.32 4.15 -3.59
C ALA A 107 -9.67 2.76 -3.05
N LYS A 108 -10.33 1.93 -3.87
CA LYS A 108 -10.71 0.57 -3.48
C LYS A 108 -9.49 -0.30 -3.18
N ILE A 109 -8.42 -0.18 -3.95
CA ILE A 109 -7.21 -0.98 -3.78
C ILE A 109 -6.41 -0.47 -2.59
N SER A 110 -6.32 0.85 -2.39
CA SER A 110 -5.70 1.47 -1.21
C SER A 110 -6.38 1.01 0.08
N ASN A 111 -7.71 1.04 0.14
CA ASN A 111 -8.47 0.54 1.29
C ASN A 111 -8.23 -0.95 1.55
N ASN A 112 -8.16 -1.76 0.48
CA ASN A 112 -7.87 -3.18 0.60
C ASN A 112 -6.45 -3.43 1.15
N LEU A 113 -5.47 -2.64 0.70
CA LEU A 113 -4.11 -2.69 1.23
C LEU A 113 -4.09 -2.33 2.73
N ALA A 114 -4.71 -1.21 3.12
CA ALA A 114 -4.80 -0.77 4.51
C ALA A 114 -5.47 -1.81 5.43
N MET A 115 -6.54 -2.45 4.96
CA MET A 115 -7.20 -3.55 5.68
C MET A 115 -6.28 -4.77 5.85
N GLN A 116 -5.57 -5.18 4.79
CA GLN A 116 -4.68 -6.34 4.85
C GLN A 116 -3.49 -6.08 5.77
N VAL A 117 -2.92 -4.89 5.72
CA VAL A 117 -1.84 -4.45 6.62
C VAL A 117 -2.30 -4.41 8.07
N SER A 118 -3.47 -3.81 8.34
CA SER A 118 -4.08 -3.79 9.68
C SER A 118 -4.31 -5.20 10.24
N ASN A 119 -4.78 -6.13 9.40
CA ASN A 119 -4.95 -7.53 9.80
C ASN A 119 -3.60 -8.21 10.10
N CYS A 120 -2.55 -7.93 9.32
CA CYS A 120 -1.22 -8.46 9.59
C CYS A 120 -0.68 -7.95 10.94
N LEU A 121 -0.80 -6.64 11.21
CA LEU A 121 -0.42 -6.02 12.48
C LEU A 121 -1.17 -6.62 13.68
N ALA A 122 -2.49 -6.83 13.54
CA ALA A 122 -3.30 -7.41 14.60
C ALA A 122 -2.86 -8.85 14.93
N VAL A 123 -2.45 -9.63 13.93
CA VAL A 123 -1.98 -11.01 14.14
C VAL A 123 -0.58 -11.04 14.76
N THR A 124 0.34 -10.21 14.29
CA THR A 124 1.73 -10.17 14.79
C THR A 124 1.85 -9.62 16.20
N GLN A 125 0.85 -8.87 16.68
CA GLN A 125 0.77 -8.41 18.07
C GLN A 125 0.16 -9.45 19.03
N GLN A 126 -0.43 -10.53 18.53
CA GLN A 126 -1.02 -11.61 19.32
C GLN A 126 -0.09 -12.81 19.54
N THR A 127 1.07 -12.81 18.87
CA THR A 127 2.10 -13.86 18.90
C THR A 127 3.28 -13.45 19.76
#